data_AF-A0A1G1Y7R5-F1
#
_entry.id   AF-A0A1G1Y7R5-F1
#
_cell.length_a   1.000
_cell.length_b   1.000
_cell.length_c   1.000
_cell.angle_alpha   90.00
_cell.angle_beta   90.00
_cell.angle_gamma   90.00
#
_symmetry.space_group_name_H-M   'P 1'
#
loop_
_entity.id
_entity.type
_entity.pdbx_description
1 polymer ?
#
loop_
_entity_poly.entity_id
_entity_poly.type
_entity_poly.pdbx_seq_one_letter_code
_entity_poly.pdbx_strand_id
1 'polypeptide(L)' 'MKKKLQQPEISQIRRIAGQIQGVEKLINQQTKTDQILQQIEAIRGSLKSLEKTLLKPKVKNLKDSELEKTLSYLLKIS' A
#
# COMPACT_ATOMS: atom_id res chain seq x y z
N MET A 1 -29.20 10.39 6.56
CA MET A 1 -27.92 10.78 5.93
C MET A 1 -27.18 9.51 5.50
N LYS A 2 -27.02 9.27 4.19
CA LYS A 2 -26.27 8.10 3.69
C LYS A 2 -24.78 8.31 3.99
N LYS A 3 -24.23 7.53 4.92
CA LYS A 3 -22.79 7.47 5.23
C LYS A 3 -22.07 7.16 3.91
N LYS A 4 -21.29 8.08 3.34
CA LYS A 4 -20.42 7.78 2.19
C LYS A 4 -19.58 6.58 2.61
N LEU A 5 -19.82 5.40 2.02
CA LEU A 5 -18.93 4.26 2.18
C LEU A 5 -17.55 4.76 1.74
N GLN A 6 -16.63 4.92 2.69
CA GLN A 6 -15.26 5.23 2.34
C GLN A 6 -14.74 4.05 1.53
N GLN A 7 -14.22 4.32 0.34
CA GLN A 7 -13.61 3.29 -0.49
C GLN A 7 -12.49 2.63 0.33
N PRO A 8 -12.50 1.30 0.49
CA PRO A 8 -11.58 0.59 1.38
C PRO A 8 -10.11 0.86 1.04
N GLU A 9 -9.81 1.12 -0.24
CA GLU A 9 -8.48 1.49 -0.74
C GLU A 9 -8.04 2.85 -0.18
N ILE A 10 -8.94 3.83 -0.12
CA ILE A 10 -8.65 5.16 0.41
C ILE A 10 -8.37 5.08 1.92
N SER A 11 -9.12 4.26 2.65
CA SER A 11 -8.87 4.01 4.07
C SER A 11 -7.51 3.34 4.28
N GLN A 12 -7.12 2.39 3.42
CA GLN A 12 -5.82 1.74 3.47
C GLN A 12 -4.66 2.70 3.15
N ILE A 13 -4.81 3.57 2.15
CA ILE A 13 -3.84 4.63 1.81
C ILE A 13 -3.61 5.56 3.01
N ARG A 14 -4.69 6.02 3.66
CA ARG A 14 -4.58 6.89 4.83
C ARG A 14 -3.84 6.20 5.98
N ARG A 15 -4.07 4.91 6.19
CA ARG A 15 -3.33 4.12 7.19
C ARG A 15 -1.84 4.07 6.86
N ILE A 16 -1.49 3.79 5.61
CA ILE A 16 -0.09 3.74 5.14
C ILE A 16 0.59 5.10 5.35
N ALA A 17 -0.08 6.21 5.02
CA ALA A 17 0.45 7.55 5.27
C ALA A 17 0.76 7.78 6.76
N GLY A 18 -0.14 7.35 7.66
CA GLY A 18 0.11 7.42 9.10
C GLY A 18 1.30 6.56 9.56
N GLN A 19 1.53 5.39 8.94
CA GLN A 19 2.70 4.57 9.22
C GLN A 19 4.00 5.26 8.78
N ILE A 20 4.01 5.91 7.61
CA ILE A 20 5.17 6.69 7.11
C ILE A 20 5.49 7.84 8.07
N GLN A 21 4.48 8.58 8.52
CA GLN A 21 4.65 9.62 9.56
C GLN A 21 5.16 9.03 10.87
N GLY A 22 4.78 7.79 11.21
CA GLY A 22 5.34 7.05 12.34
C GLY A 22 6.84 6.83 12.20
N VAL A 23 7.31 6.38 11.04
CA VAL A 23 8.74 6.20 10.76
C VAL A 23 9.52 7.51 10.88
N GLU A 24 8.99 8.61 10.35
CA GLU A 24 9.59 9.94 10.48
C GLU A 24 9.79 10.32 11.97
N LYS A 25 8.79 10.08 12.82
CA LYS A 25 8.90 10.31 14.26
C LYS A 25 9.98 9.44 14.91
N LEU A 26 10.08 8.17 14.55
CA LEU A 26 11.09 7.26 15.10
C LEU A 26 12.52 7.72 14.76
N ILE A 27 12.73 8.20 13.53
CA ILE A 27 14.01 8.77 13.09
C ILE A 27 14.35 10.02 13.91
N ASN A 28 13.39 10.95 14.05
CA ASN A 28 13.58 12.18 14.83
C ASN A 28 13.86 11.91 16.31
N GLN A 29 13.34 10.80 16.85
CA GLN A 29 13.55 10.35 18.23
C GLN A 29 14.85 9.56 18.42
N GLN A 30 15.68 9.40 17.39
CA GLN A 30 16.89 8.57 17.42
C GLN A 30 16.61 7.14 17.91
N THR A 31 15.47 6.59 17.51
CA THR A 31 15.07 5.22 17.84
C THR A 31 16.05 4.23 17.22
N LYS A 32 16.21 3.06 17.85
CA LYS A 32 17.07 1.99 17.34
C LYS A 32 16.70 1.60 15.90
N THR A 33 17.74 1.36 15.09
CA THR A 33 17.61 1.08 13.66
C THR A 33 16.76 -0.14 13.36
N ASP A 34 16.84 -1.20 14.16
CA ASP A 34 16.03 -2.42 14.02
C ASP A 34 14.52 -2.14 14.10
N GLN A 35 14.11 -1.26 15.01
CA GLN A 35 12.70 -0.87 15.15
C GLN A 35 12.22 -0.03 13.95
N ILE A 36 13.06 0.86 13.43
CA ILE A 36 12.77 1.64 12.22
C ILE A 36 12.60 0.70 11.02
N LEU A 37 13.52 -0.25 10.85
CA LEU A 37 13.46 -1.24 9.77
C LEU A 37 12.21 -2.13 9.87
N GLN A 38 11.82 -2.53 11.08
CA GLN A 38 10.58 -3.28 11.30
C GLN A 38 9.33 -2.51 10.86
N GLN A 39 9.27 -1.20 11.11
CA GLN A 39 8.15 -0.38 10.63
C GLN A 39 8.15 -0.22 9.12
N ILE A 40 9.33 -0.08 8.49
CA ILE A 40 9.45 -0.04 7.03
C ILE A 40 8.94 -1.34 6.41
N GLU A 41 9.26 -2.51 6.98
CA GLU A 41 8.73 -3.79 6.52
C GLU A 41 7.21 -3.88 6.65
N ALA A 42 6.64 -3.37 7.75
CA ALA A 42 5.18 -3.32 7.94
C ALA A 42 4.50 -2.42 6.88
N ILE A 43 5.14 -1.32 6.47
CA ILE A 43 4.67 -0.45 5.40
C ILE A 43 4.72 -1.18 4.05
N ARG A 44 5.83 -1.87 3.74
CA ARG A 44 5.95 -2.70 2.52
C ARG A 44 4.84 -3.74 2.43
N GLY A 45 4.54 -4.43 3.53
CA GLY A 45 3.42 -5.38 3.60
C GLY A 45 2.06 -4.72 3.36
N SER A 46 1.84 -3.52 3.89
CA SER A 46 0.60 -2.76 3.69
C SER A 46 0.43 -2.27 2.25
N LEU A 47 1.52 -1.86 1.59
CA LEU A 47 1.53 -1.51 0.16
C LEU A 47 1.22 -2.73 -0.72
N LYS A 48 1.88 -3.87 -0.48
CA LYS A 48 1.56 -5.14 -1.18
C LYS A 48 0.09 -5.54 -1.03
N SER A 49 -0.50 -5.31 0.15
CA SER A 49 -1.92 -5.56 0.35
C SER A 49 -2.80 -4.58 -0.45
N LEU A 50 -2.43 -3.30 -0.54
CA LEU A 50 -3.18 -2.31 -1.30
C LEU A 50 -3.17 -2.63 -2.80
N GLU A 51 -2.01 -3.03 -3.34
CA GLU A 51 -1.87 -3.52 -4.71
C GLU A 51 -2.86 -4.65 -4.99
N LYS A 52 -2.88 -5.69 -4.14
CA LYS A 52 -3.83 -6.81 -4.27
C LYS A 52 -5.29 -6.36 -4.24
N THR A 53 -5.64 -5.42 -3.37
CA THR A 53 -7.00 -4.88 -3.26
C THR A 53 -7.41 -4.15 -4.54
N LEU A 54 -6.52 -3.32 -5.11
CA LEU A 54 -6.78 -2.58 -6.35
C LEU A 54 -6.90 -3.50 -7.57
N LEU A 55 -6.17 -4.61 -7.58
CA LEU A 55 -6.12 -5.56 -8.69
C LEU A 55 -7.31 -6.52 -8.72
N LYS A 56 -7.72 -7.05 -7.56
CA LYS A 56 -8.82 -8.05 -7.44
C LYS A 56 -10.08 -7.69 -8.25
N PRO A 57 -10.65 -6.47 -8.18
CA PRO A 57 -11.85 -6.12 -8.92
C PRO A 57 -11.59 -5.84 -10.40
N LYS A 58 -10.35 -5.47 -10.79
CA LYS A 58 -10.01 -5.12 -12.16
C LYS A 58 -9.63 -6.32 -13.02
N VAL A 59 -8.97 -7.34 -12.46
CA VAL A 59 -8.47 -8.50 -13.25
C VAL A 59 -9.57 -9.21 -14.06
N LYS A 60 -10.83 -9.21 -13.61
CA LYS A 60 -11.94 -9.80 -14.36
C LYS A 60 -12.42 -8.96 -15.56
N ASN A 61 -12.13 -7.66 -15.58
CA ASN A 61 -12.68 -6.68 -16.52
C ASN A 61 -11.59 -5.83 -17.21
N LEU A 62 -10.31 -6.16 -17.03
CA LEU A 62 -9.21 -5.46 -17.71
C LEU A 62 -9.28 -5.75 -19.21
N LYS A 63 -9.12 -4.72 -20.03
CA LYS A 63 -8.80 -4.92 -21.45
C LYS A 63 -7.37 -5.43 -21.57
N ASP A 64 -7.08 -6.21 -22.62
CA ASP A 64 -5.78 -6.87 -22.80
C ASP A 64 -4.58 -5.91 -22.67
N SER A 65 -4.70 -4.69 -23.22
CA SER A 65 -3.64 -3.67 -23.14
C SER A 65 -3.43 -3.07 -21.75
N GLU A 66 -4.43 -3.10 -20.88
CA GLU A 66 -4.30 -2.67 -19.47
C GLU A 66 -3.77 -3.82 -18.60
N LEU A 67 -4.09 -5.07 -18.95
CA LEU A 67 -3.55 -6.26 -18.31
C LEU A 67 -2.03 -6.36 -18.50
N GLU A 68 -1.53 -6.20 -19.73
CA GLU A 68 -0.09 -6.23 -20.02
C GLU A 68 0.70 -5.18 -19.21
N LYS A 69 0.20 -3.94 -19.14
CA LYS A 69 0.81 -2.87 -18.35
C LYS A 69 0.83 -3.24 -16.87
N THR A 70 -0.29 -3.75 -16.37
CA THR A 70 -0.44 -4.15 -14.97
C THR A 70 0.51 -5.31 -14.61
N LEU A 71 0.65 -6.31 -15.48
CA LEU A 71 1.61 -7.40 -15.33
C LEU A 71 3.05 -6.89 -15.34
N SER A 72 3.39 -5.93 -16.21
CA SER A 72 4.72 -5.31 -16.22
C SER A 72 5.06 -4.64 -14.89
N TYR A 73 4.10 -3.94 -14.26
CA TYR A 73 4.32 -3.33 -12.94
C TYR A 73 4.51 -4.37 -11.83
N LEU A 74 3.79 -5.49 -11.89
CA LEU A 74 3.87 -6.55 -10.87
C LEU A 74 5.11 -7.43 -11.02
N LEU A 75 5.50 -7.76 -12.24
CA LEU A 75 6.64 -8.63 -12.53
C LEU A 75 7.99 -7.90 -12.45
N LYS A 76 8.00 -6.56 -12.43
CA LYS A 76 9.22 -5.76 -12.20
C LYS A 76 9.74 -5.80 -10.76
N ILE A 77 9.09 -6.53 -9.85
CA ILE A 77 9.54 -6.72 -8.47
C ILE A 77 9.31 -8.18 -8.05
N SER A 78 10.34 -9.01 -8.21
CA SER A 78 10.66 -10.15 -7.33
C SER A 78 12.14 -10.44 -7.46
#